data_AF-A0A5C6FHQ7-F1
#
_entry.id   AF-A0A5C6FHQ7-F1
#
_cell.length_a   1.000
_cell.length_b   1.000
_cell.length_c   1.000
_cell.angle_alpha   90.00
_cell.angle_beta   90.00
_cell.angle_gamma   90.00
#
_symmetry.space_group_name_H-M   'P 1'
#
loop_
_entity.id
_entity.type
_entity.pdbx_description
1 polymer ?
#
loop_
_entity_poly.entity_id
_entity_poly.type
_entity_poly.pdbx_seq_one_letter_code
_entity_poly.pdbx_strand_id
1 'polypeptide(L)'
;MTPFHSISKCPICGGGLCGVRICGLPSHELQKAMLSDSAEIQKQVVAPEIGEATAPHGLVVCDECEAIWLDPDTSGPHQYADAENPRCPICHEPLFGDQSHWANTDEVAFLGWAHLTDPELDYSPDDCDPEPST
;
A
#
# COMPACT_ATOMS: atom_id res chain seq x y z
N MET A 1 -2.41 -7.76 9.97
CA MET A 1 -3.03 -6.42 10.04
C MET A 1 -3.98 -6.31 8.87
N THR A 2 -5.25 -6.06 9.12
CA THR A 2 -6.30 -5.90 8.11
C THR A 2 -6.10 -4.61 7.31
N PRO A 3 -6.40 -4.58 6.01
CA PRO A 3 -6.35 -3.35 5.22
C PRO A 3 -7.43 -2.35 5.66
N PHE A 4 -7.13 -1.06 5.54
CA PHE A 4 -8.11 0.01 5.78
C PHE A 4 -9.14 0.08 4.67
N HIS A 5 -8.68 0.00 3.42
CA HIS A 5 -9.50 0.06 2.23
C HIS A 5 -9.32 -1.18 1.36
N SER A 6 -10.43 -1.83 1.04
CA SER A 6 -10.45 -3.09 0.31
C SER A 6 -11.12 -2.92 -1.04
N ILE A 7 -10.57 -3.54 -2.09
CA ILE A 7 -11.19 -3.59 -3.42
C ILE A 7 -12.33 -4.60 -3.45
N SER A 8 -12.07 -5.80 -2.92
CA SER A 8 -13.02 -6.91 -2.94
C SER A 8 -12.59 -7.99 -1.94
N LYS A 9 -13.42 -9.01 -1.76
CA LYS A 9 -12.97 -10.29 -1.21
C LYS A 9 -12.00 -10.97 -2.17
N CYS A 10 -11.07 -11.74 -1.63
CA CYS A 10 -10.05 -12.40 -2.41
C CYS A 10 -10.66 -13.52 -3.28
N PRO A 11 -10.54 -13.45 -4.62
CA PRO A 11 -11.05 -14.51 -5.49
C PRO A 11 -10.22 -15.79 -5.46
N ILE A 12 -9.04 -15.75 -4.82
CA ILE A 12 -8.10 -16.88 -4.78
C ILE A 12 -8.33 -17.77 -3.55
N CYS A 13 -8.34 -17.19 -2.35
CA CYS A 13 -8.58 -17.96 -1.12
C CYS A 13 -10.04 -17.94 -0.68
N GLY A 14 -10.84 -16.96 -1.13
CA GLY A 14 -12.25 -16.80 -0.76
C GLY A 14 -12.49 -16.26 0.67
N GLY A 15 -11.45 -16.12 1.48
CA GLY A 15 -11.52 -15.62 2.87
C GLY A 15 -11.01 -14.19 3.05
N GLY A 16 -9.84 -13.89 2.48
CA GLY A 16 -9.12 -12.65 2.70
C GLY A 16 -9.69 -11.45 1.97
N LEU A 17 -9.20 -10.27 2.36
CA LEU A 17 -9.54 -8.99 1.75
C LEU A 17 -8.41 -8.52 0.85
N CYS A 18 -8.76 -8.14 -0.37
CA CYS A 18 -7.84 -7.54 -1.33
C CYS A 18 -7.67 -6.05 -1.00
N GLY A 19 -6.75 -5.77 -0.08
CA GLY A 19 -6.46 -4.43 0.41
C GLY A 19 -5.56 -3.62 -0.51
N VAL A 20 -5.73 -2.30 -0.54
CA VAL A 20 -4.81 -1.40 -1.25
C VAL A 20 -3.59 -1.12 -0.38
N ARG A 21 -2.39 -1.36 -0.91
CA ARG A 21 -1.10 -1.15 -0.25
C ARG A 21 -0.27 -0.14 -1.02
N ILE A 22 0.32 0.83 -0.32
CA ILE A 22 1.26 1.78 -0.91
C ILE A 22 2.68 1.25 -0.74
N CYS A 23 3.50 1.42 -1.77
CA CYS A 23 4.94 1.15 -1.76
C CYS A 23 5.70 2.31 -2.40
N GLY A 24 7.02 2.35 -2.19
CA GLY A 24 7.89 3.39 -2.76
C GLY A 24 7.79 4.73 -2.02
N LEU A 25 7.38 4.72 -0.76
CA LEU A 25 7.43 5.93 0.06
C LEU A 25 8.89 6.26 0.40
N PRO A 26 9.28 7.54 0.35
CA PRO A 26 10.59 7.92 0.84
C PRO A 26 10.69 7.50 2.30
N SER A 27 11.80 6.85 2.68
CA SER A 27 12.02 6.47 4.07
C SER A 27 11.91 7.71 4.97
N HIS A 28 11.50 7.51 6.23
CA HIS A 28 11.26 8.61 7.16
C HIS A 28 12.47 9.57 7.30
N GLU A 29 13.70 9.07 7.13
CA GLU A 29 14.93 9.88 7.08
C GLU A 29 15.01 10.77 5.84
N LEU A 30 14.63 10.27 4.65
CA LEU A 30 14.52 11.05 3.41
C LEU A 30 13.38 12.07 3.51
N GLN A 31 12.25 11.68 4.10
CA GLN A 31 11.09 12.55 4.29
C GLN A 31 11.40 13.71 5.25
N LYS A 32 12.12 13.43 6.34
CA LYS A 32 12.61 14.42 7.30
C LYS A 32 13.63 15.36 6.67
N ALA A 33 14.54 14.86 5.83
CA ALA A 33 15.48 15.68 5.07
C ALA A 33 14.77 16.64 4.10
N MET A 34 13.77 16.14 3.35
CA MET A 34 12.96 16.96 2.42
C MET A 34 12.13 18.04 3.14
N LEU A 35 11.56 17.72 4.30
CA LEU A 35 10.81 18.68 5.12
C LEU A 35 11.73 19.72 5.80
N SER A 36 12.99 19.35 6.11
CA SER A 36 13.96 20.27 6.69
C SER A 36 14.57 21.28 5.70
N ASP A 37 14.49 21.02 4.39
CA ASP A 37 15.03 21.88 3.32
C ASP A 37 14.01 22.89 2.76
N SER A 38 12.79 22.96 3.31
CA SER A 38 11.74 23.90 2.85
C SER A 38 11.99 25.39 3.21
N ALA A 39 13.12 25.72 3.84
CA ALA A 39 13.45 27.10 4.17
C ALA A 39 14.26 27.83 3.08
N GLU A 40 15.12 27.15 2.31
CA GLU A 40 15.87 27.77 1.21
C GLU A 40 16.60 26.67 0.43
N ILE A 41 16.26 26.48 -0.85
CA ILE A 41 17.17 26.23 -1.99
C ILE A 41 16.36 25.63 -3.15
N GLN A 42 15.90 26.53 -4.02
CA GLN A 42 15.67 26.21 -5.42
C GLN A 42 17.04 26.18 -6.13
N LYS A 43 17.68 25.02 -6.29
CA LYS A 43 18.57 24.78 -7.43
C LYS A 43 19.08 23.35 -7.50
N GLN A 44 19.02 22.82 -8.72
CA GLN A 44 19.75 21.66 -9.23
C GLN A 44 19.25 20.30 -8.76
N VAL A 45 18.16 19.88 -9.41
CA VAL A 45 17.87 18.47 -9.68
C VAL A 45 18.98 17.95 -10.60
N VAL A 46 20.10 17.55 -10.02
CA VAL A 46 21.05 16.65 -10.68
C VAL A 46 20.51 15.26 -10.36
N ALA A 47 19.99 14.58 -11.38
CA ALA A 47 19.46 13.23 -11.26
C ALA A 47 20.49 12.36 -10.51
N PRO A 48 20.15 11.84 -9.32
CA PRO A 48 21.00 10.86 -8.69
C PRO A 48 20.89 9.59 -9.52
N GLU A 49 22.00 9.13 -10.08
CA GLU A 49 22.10 7.77 -10.63
C GLU A 49 22.17 6.77 -9.46
N ILE A 50 21.04 6.65 -8.75
CA ILE A 50 20.83 5.87 -7.53
C ILE A 50 19.52 5.11 -7.74
N GLY A 51 19.53 3.81 -7.41
CA GLY A 51 18.41 2.88 -7.55
C GLY A 51 17.06 3.55 -7.35
N GLU A 52 16.27 3.51 -8.42
CA GLU A 52 15.03 4.23 -8.67
C GLU A 52 14.19 4.41 -7.39
N ALA A 53 14.25 5.61 -6.80
CA ALA A 53 13.21 6.07 -5.88
C ALA A 53 11.94 6.27 -6.71
N THR A 54 11.30 5.15 -7.05
CA THR A 54 10.03 5.12 -7.76
C THR A 54 9.03 5.95 -6.99
N ALA A 55 8.25 6.78 -7.68
CA ALA A 55 7.15 7.49 -7.05
C ALA A 55 6.24 6.52 -6.25
N PRO A 56 5.60 6.98 -5.16
CA PRO A 56 4.66 6.16 -4.42
C PRO A 56 3.61 5.56 -5.36
N HIS A 57 3.40 4.24 -5.27
CA HIS A 57 2.50 3.49 -6.13
C HIS A 57 1.65 2.53 -5.32
N GLY A 58 0.45 2.26 -5.84
CA GLY A 58 -0.51 1.34 -5.27
C GLY A 58 -0.36 -0.06 -5.82
N LEU A 59 -0.59 -1.03 -4.95
CA LEU A 59 -0.74 -2.45 -5.26
C LEU A 59 -1.98 -2.94 -4.53
N VAL A 60 -2.64 -3.97 -5.05
CA VAL A 60 -3.65 -4.70 -4.28
C VAL A 60 -3.01 -5.95 -3.73
N VAL A 61 -3.11 -6.17 -2.42
CA VAL A 61 -2.52 -7.31 -1.72
C VAL A 61 -3.59 -7.99 -0.87
N CYS A 62 -3.73 -9.31 -1.02
CA CYS A 62 -4.57 -10.10 -0.14
C CYS A 62 -3.92 -10.22 1.24
N ASP A 63 -4.67 -9.94 2.31
CA ASP A 63 -4.16 -10.00 3.69
C ASP A 63 -3.98 -11.42 4.25
N GLU A 64 -4.56 -12.43 3.60
CA GLU A 64 -4.42 -13.84 3.98
C GLU A 64 -3.41 -14.61 3.13
N CYS A 65 -3.60 -14.61 1.81
CA CYS A 65 -2.79 -15.43 0.90
C CYS A 65 -1.67 -14.65 0.20
N GLU A 66 -1.56 -13.35 0.44
CA GLU A 66 -0.50 -12.48 -0.08
C GLU A 66 -0.43 -12.42 -1.62
N ALA A 67 -1.52 -12.79 -2.29
CA ALA A 67 -1.66 -12.57 -3.73
C ALA A 67 -1.63 -11.06 -4.04
N ILE A 68 -0.92 -10.69 -5.09
CA ILE A 68 -0.65 -9.31 -5.49
C ILE A 68 -1.24 -9.05 -6.88
N TRP A 69 -1.96 -7.95 -7.02
CA TRP A 69 -2.38 -7.37 -8.30
C TRP A 69 -1.78 -5.96 -8.44
N LEU A 70 -1.36 -5.61 -9.66
CA LEU A 70 -0.81 -4.29 -9.98
C LEU A 70 -1.90 -3.27 -10.33
N ASP A 71 -3.12 -3.76 -10.53
CA ASP A 71 -4.30 -2.99 -10.88
C ASP A 71 -5.40 -3.24 -9.84
N PRO A 72 -6.37 -2.32 -9.69
CA PRO A 72 -7.51 -2.48 -8.79
C PRO A 72 -8.52 -3.54 -9.28
N ASP A 73 -8.25 -4.23 -10.40
CA ASP A 73 -9.08 -5.34 -10.88
C ASP A 73 -8.53 -6.69 -10.39
N THR A 74 -9.14 -7.24 -9.35
CA THR A 74 -8.75 -8.51 -8.74
C THR A 74 -9.17 -9.74 -9.56
N SER A 75 -9.94 -9.56 -10.64
CA SER A 75 -10.27 -10.64 -11.58
C SER A 75 -9.15 -10.91 -12.59
N GLY A 76 -8.19 -9.98 -12.69
CA GLY A 76 -7.04 -10.04 -13.59
C GLY A 76 -5.90 -10.97 -13.13
N PRO A 77 -4.76 -10.92 -13.83
CA PRO A 77 -3.58 -11.70 -13.45
C PRO A 77 -3.05 -11.27 -12.09
N HIS A 78 -2.67 -12.25 -11.29
CA HIS A 78 -2.05 -12.05 -9.98
C HIS A 78 -0.67 -12.71 -9.94
N GLN A 79 0.10 -12.33 -8.92
CA GLN A 79 1.41 -12.90 -8.64
C GLN A 79 1.62 -13.02 -7.14
N TYR A 80 2.66 -13.76 -6.76
CA TYR A 80 3.10 -13.87 -5.38
C TYR A 80 4.52 -13.32 -5.27
N ALA A 81 4.81 -12.67 -4.15
CA ALA A 81 6.18 -12.30 -3.83
C ALA A 81 6.99 -13.53 -3.39
N ASP A 82 8.31 -13.37 -3.33
CA ASP A 82 9.18 -14.37 -2.73
C ASP A 82 8.83 -14.57 -1.24
N ALA A 83 8.73 -15.82 -0.79
CA ALA A 83 8.29 -16.13 0.57
C ALA A 83 9.33 -15.80 1.65
N GLU A 84 10.62 -15.79 1.30
CA GLU A 84 11.69 -15.45 2.25
C GLU A 84 12.00 -13.95 2.25
N ASN A 85 11.81 -13.30 1.09
CA ASN A 85 12.12 -11.88 0.88
C ASN A 85 11.04 -11.18 0.05
N PRO A 86 9.86 -10.92 0.61
CA PRO A 86 8.74 -10.37 -0.13
C PRO A 86 9.02 -8.93 -0.57
N ARG A 87 9.14 -8.74 -1.89
CA ARG A 87 9.48 -7.46 -2.53
C ARG A 87 8.38 -7.00 -3.46
N CYS A 88 8.22 -5.69 -3.54
CA CYS A 88 7.31 -5.05 -4.46
C CYS A 88 7.77 -5.32 -5.90
N PRO A 89 6.87 -5.75 -6.80
CA PRO A 89 7.22 -5.99 -8.19
C PRO A 89 7.47 -4.73 -9.04
N ILE A 90 7.15 -3.54 -8.51
CA ILE A 90 7.35 -2.26 -9.19
C ILE A 90 8.67 -1.61 -8.75
N CYS A 91 8.89 -1.46 -7.44
CA CYS A 91 10.07 -0.78 -6.90
C CYS A 91 11.14 -1.69 -6.30
N HIS A 92 10.86 -2.99 -6.20
CA HIS A 92 11.76 -4.01 -5.63
C HIS A 92 12.10 -3.79 -4.14
N GLU A 93 11.47 -2.84 -3.49
CA GLU A 93 11.56 -2.60 -2.04
C GLU A 93 10.74 -3.64 -1.24
N PRO A 94 11.12 -3.95 0.00
CA PRO A 94 10.32 -4.79 0.92
C PRO A 94 8.84 -4.39 1.00
N LEU A 95 7.94 -5.37 0.83
CA LEU A 95 6.48 -5.16 0.92
C LEU A 95 6.02 -4.85 2.35
N PHE A 96 6.71 -5.40 3.35
CA PHE A 96 6.32 -5.30 4.76
C PHE A 96 7.31 -4.50 5.61
N GLY A 97 8.05 -3.57 4.98
CA GLY A 97 8.96 -2.64 5.66
C GLY A 97 8.37 -1.25 5.86
N ASP A 98 9.17 -0.32 6.38
CA ASP A 98 8.76 1.05 6.73
C ASP A 98 8.38 1.91 5.51
N GLN A 99 8.76 1.49 4.30
CA GLN A 99 8.45 2.17 3.04
C GLN A 99 7.10 1.73 2.43
N SER A 100 6.34 0.90 3.16
CA SER A 100 5.06 0.38 2.73
C SER A 100 4.05 0.28 3.88
N HIS A 101 2.81 0.67 3.60
CA HIS A 101 1.69 0.51 4.52
C HIS A 101 0.38 0.33 3.77
N TRP A 102 -0.67 -0.08 4.49
CA TRP A 102 -2.03 -0.14 3.94
C TRP A 102 -2.53 1.27 3.65
N ALA A 103 -2.97 1.50 2.41
CA ALA A 103 -3.34 2.83 1.94
C ALA A 103 -4.45 3.43 2.80
N ASN A 104 -4.32 4.72 3.14
CA ASN A 104 -5.39 5.51 3.72
C ASN A 104 -6.30 6.11 2.63
N THR A 105 -7.37 6.80 3.02
CA THR A 105 -8.35 7.38 2.09
C THR A 105 -7.73 8.39 1.12
N ASP A 106 -6.83 9.25 1.59
CA ASP A 106 -6.16 10.26 0.75
C ASP A 106 -5.24 9.60 -0.29
N GLU A 107 -4.58 8.51 0.08
CA GLU A 107 -3.70 7.74 -0.81
C GLU A 107 -4.48 6.96 -1.85
N VAL A 108 -5.59 6.31 -1.46
CA VAL A 108 -6.49 5.65 -2.40
C VAL A 108 -7.09 6.68 -3.38
N ALA A 109 -7.43 7.88 -2.91
CA ALA A 109 -7.90 8.97 -3.76
C ALA A 109 -6.79 9.49 -4.70
N PHE A 110 -5.55 9.60 -4.21
CA PHE A 110 -4.39 9.99 -5.02
C PHE A 110 -4.12 9.00 -6.16
N LEU A 111 -4.30 7.70 -5.93
CA LEU A 111 -4.22 6.66 -6.96
C LEU A 111 -5.41 6.69 -7.93
N GLY A 112 -6.46 7.44 -7.62
CA GLY A 112 -7.71 7.44 -8.37
C GLY A 112 -8.56 6.20 -8.15
N TRP A 113 -8.30 5.42 -7.08
CA TRP A 113 -8.97 4.14 -6.80
C TRP A 113 -10.12 4.26 -5.78
N ALA A 114 -10.42 5.46 -5.29
CA ALA A 114 -11.43 5.68 -4.24
C ALA A 114 -12.85 5.23 -4.60
N HIS A 115 -13.15 5.08 -5.89
CA HIS A 115 -14.44 4.58 -6.38
C HIS A 115 -14.39 3.09 -6.77
N LEU A 116 -13.23 2.47 -6.63
CA LEU A 116 -12.96 1.06 -6.94
C LEU A 116 -12.78 0.22 -5.67
N THR A 117 -12.62 0.88 -4.51
CA THR A 117 -12.73 0.25 -3.20
C THR A 117 -14.20 0.02 -2.85
N ASP A 118 -14.45 -1.06 -2.11
CA ASP A 118 -15.76 -1.44 -1.57
C ASP A 118 -15.86 -0.99 -0.10
N PRO A 119 -16.58 0.09 0.20
CA PRO A 119 -16.68 0.63 1.56
C PRO A 119 -17.34 -0.32 2.57
N GLU A 120 -18.07 -1.34 2.12
CA GLU A 120 -18.64 -2.35 3.03
C GLU A 120 -17.58 -3.32 3.57
N LEU A 121 -16.40 -3.36 2.94
CA LEU A 121 -15.26 -4.18 3.34
C LEU A 121 -14.14 -3.37 4.01
N ASP A 122 -14.36 -2.07 4.19
CA ASP A 122 -13.41 -1.19 4.87
C ASP A 122 -13.44 -1.47 6.37
N TYR A 123 -12.26 -1.51 6.99
CA TYR A 123 -12.16 -1.75 8.42
C TYR A 123 -12.65 -0.52 9.18
N SER A 124 -13.79 -0.62 9.86
CA SER A 124 -14.21 0.38 10.84
C SER A 124 -13.75 -0.05 12.25
N PRO A 125 -13.04 0.81 13.00
CA PRO A 125 -12.64 0.48 14.37
C PRO A 125 -13.83 0.32 15.33
N ASP A 126 -15.04 0.74 14.92
CA ASP A 126 -16.28 0.57 15.66
C ASP A 126 -16.86 -0.86 15.53
N ASP A 127 -16.41 -1.68 14.56
CA ASP A 127 -16.82 -3.09 14.42
C ASP A 127 -16.16 -4.01 15.47
N CYS A 128 -15.21 -3.48 16.26
CA CYS A 128 -14.78 -4.10 17.50
C CYS A 128 -15.80 -3.79 18.60
N ASP A 129 -16.99 -4.42 18.54
CA ASP A 129 -17.99 -4.34 19.60
C ASP A 129 -17.34 -4.66 20.96
N PRO A 130 -17.56 -3.84 22.02
CA PRO A 130 -17.03 -4.09 23.35
C PRO A 130 -17.52 -5.46 23.86
N GLU A 131 -16.61 -6.22 24.48
CA GLU A 131 -16.89 -7.54 25.02
C GLU A 131 -18.25 -7.58 25.77
N PRO A 132 -19.06 -8.64 25.59
CA PRO A 132 -20.31 -8.76 26.33
C PRO A 132 -19.99 -8.83 27.82
N SER A 133 -20.28 -7.74 28.54
CA SER A 133 -20.20 -7.67 29.98
C SER A 133 -21.11 -8.75 30.55
N THR A 134 -20.50 -9.82 31.08
CA THR A 134 -21.20 -10.89 31.79
C THR A 134 -21.01 -10.69 33.29
#